data_AF-A0A352NNE9-F1
#
_entry.id   AF-A0A352NNE9-F1
#
_cell.length_a   1.000
_cell.length_b   1.000
_cell.length_c   1.000
_cell.angle_alpha   90.00
_cell.angle_beta   90.00
_cell.angle_gamma   90.00
#
_symmetry.space_group_name_H-M   'P 1'
#
loop_
_entity.id
_entity.type
_entity.pdbx_description
1 polymer ?
#
loop_
_entity_poly.entity_id
_entity_poly.type
_entity_poly.pdbx_seq_one_letter_code
_entity_poly.pdbx_strand_id
1 'polypeptide(L)'
;MGQLVESVMKHDESKIQEPELSIFDEYTPKLKNTTYGSDEYKAYLKEMAKALEHHYQANRHHPEHFENGIRGMNLVDLVEMFCDWWAASMRHNDGDIRRSIEINQDRFGYSDDLKAVLMNTVSLFNM
;
A
#
# COMPACT_ATOMS: atom_id res chain seq x y z
N MET A 1 8.52 -13.75 22.17
CA MET A 1 7.51 -13.87 21.11
C MET A 1 8.25 -13.79 19.77
N GLY A 2 7.87 -14.55 18.74
CA GLY A 2 8.51 -14.42 17.43
C GLY A 2 8.20 -13.07 16.78
N GLN A 3 9.12 -12.54 15.96
CA GLN A 3 8.98 -11.23 15.30
C GLN A 3 7.66 -11.10 14.51
N LEU A 4 7.17 -12.19 13.91
CA LEU A 4 5.91 -12.20 13.15
C LEU A 4 4.69 -11.82 13.98
N VAL A 5 4.62 -12.33 15.22
CA VAL A 5 3.48 -12.07 16.11
C VAL A 5 3.50 -10.62 16.59
N GLU A 6 4.68 -10.06 16.79
CA GLU A 6 4.83 -8.65 17.13
C GLU A 6 4.39 -7.74 15.97
N SER A 7 4.76 -8.08 14.73
CA SER A 7 4.35 -7.34 13.53
C SER A 7 2.83 -7.29 13.37
N VAL A 8 2.12 -8.41 13.56
CA VAL A 8 0.65 -8.44 13.48
C VAL A 8 -0.01 -7.57 14.56
N MET A 9 0.55 -7.56 15.77
CA MET A 9 -0.02 -6.78 16.88
C MET A 9 0.14 -5.26 16.71
N LYS A 10 1.12 -4.84 15.92
CA LYS A 10 1.44 -3.43 15.66
C LYS A 10 1.09 -2.97 14.25
N HIS A 11 0.53 -3.86 13.43
CA HIS A 11 0.08 -3.52 12.09
C HIS A 11 -0.88 -2.33 12.18
N ASP A 12 -0.60 -1.27 11.43
CA ASP A 12 -1.35 -0.01 11.43
C ASP A 12 -1.33 0.81 12.73
N GLU A 13 -0.52 0.45 13.74
CA GLU A 13 -0.38 1.24 14.97
C GLU A 13 0.07 2.69 14.70
N SER A 14 0.81 2.90 13.61
CA SER A 14 1.26 4.23 13.20
C SER A 14 0.10 5.15 12.77
N LYS A 15 -1.01 4.59 12.26
CA LYS A 15 -2.16 5.35 11.74
C LYS A 15 -2.92 6.15 12.81
N ILE A 16 -2.77 5.75 14.08
CA ILE A 16 -3.38 6.44 15.22
C ILE A 16 -2.42 7.42 15.91
N GLN A 17 -1.26 7.68 15.31
CA GLN A 17 -0.24 8.59 15.83
C GLN A 17 -0.06 9.78 14.89
N GLU A 18 0.36 10.92 15.44
CA GLU A 18 0.76 12.05 14.60
C GLU A 18 2.10 11.76 13.92
N PRO A 19 2.30 12.15 12.64
CA PRO A 19 1.43 13.01 11.83
C PRO A 19 0.36 12.26 11.01
N GLU A 20 0.32 10.93 11.07
CA GLU A 20 -0.57 10.10 10.25
C GLU A 20 -2.05 10.35 10.57
N LEU A 21 -2.41 10.37 11.85
CA LEU A 21 -3.79 10.46 12.31
C LEU A 21 -4.53 11.65 11.68
N SER A 22 -4.04 12.87 11.91
CA SER A 22 -4.69 14.09 11.42
C SER A 22 -4.70 14.19 9.90
N ILE A 23 -3.61 13.82 9.23
CA ILE A 23 -3.49 13.91 7.76
C ILE A 23 -4.35 12.84 7.08
N PHE A 24 -4.36 11.61 7.57
CA PHE A 24 -5.21 10.57 6.97
C PHE A 24 -6.69 10.83 7.22
N ASP A 25 -7.08 11.38 8.37
CA ASP A 25 -8.48 11.79 8.62
C ASP A 25 -8.95 12.82 7.59
N GLU A 26 -8.09 13.80 7.27
CA GLU A 26 -8.41 14.82 6.27
C GLU A 26 -8.45 14.26 4.83
N TYR A 27 -7.46 13.45 4.44
CA TYR A 27 -7.25 13.10 3.04
C TYR A 27 -7.88 11.78 2.60
N THR A 28 -8.13 10.82 3.50
CA THR A 28 -8.77 9.54 3.13
C THR A 28 -10.14 9.74 2.45
N PRO A 29 -11.03 10.64 2.93
CA PRO A 29 -12.28 10.94 2.24
C PRO A 29 -12.09 11.60 0.88
N LYS A 30 -11.04 12.41 0.71
CA LYS A 30 -10.72 13.08 -0.57
C LYS A 30 -10.23 12.07 -1.60
N LEU A 31 -9.32 11.17 -1.19
CA LEU A 31 -8.74 10.13 -2.03
C LEU A 31 -9.79 9.19 -2.63
N LYS A 32 -10.83 8.83 -1.86
CA LYS A 32 -11.94 7.96 -2.31
C LYS A 32 -12.54 8.36 -3.65
N ASN A 33 -12.61 9.66 -3.94
CA ASN A 33 -13.22 10.20 -5.15
C ASN A 33 -12.24 10.40 -6.32
N THR A 34 -10.95 10.09 -6.10
CA THR A 34 -9.91 10.19 -7.12
C THR A 34 -9.68 8.84 -7.79
N THR A 35 -9.28 8.85 -9.07
CA THR A 35 -8.72 7.67 -9.74
C THR A 35 -7.27 7.45 -9.33
N TYR A 36 -6.91 6.21 -8.99
CA TYR A 36 -5.53 5.86 -8.64
C TYR A 36 -4.54 6.23 -9.77
N GLY A 37 -3.49 6.98 -9.41
CA GLY A 37 -2.48 7.46 -10.35
C GLY A 37 -2.86 8.71 -11.16
N SER A 38 -4.05 9.28 -10.98
CA SER A 38 -4.44 10.56 -11.58
C SER A 38 -3.63 11.73 -11.05
N ASP A 39 -3.67 12.88 -11.75
CA ASP A 39 -2.94 14.08 -11.33
C ASP A 39 -3.48 14.66 -10.01
N GLU A 40 -4.79 14.58 -9.78
CA GLU A 40 -5.42 14.98 -8.52
C GLU A 40 -4.98 14.06 -7.36
N TYR A 41 -4.98 12.75 -7.59
CA TYR A 41 -4.44 11.77 -6.64
C TYR A 41 -2.99 12.10 -6.27
N LYS A 42 -2.14 12.34 -7.28
CA LYS A 42 -0.73 12.71 -7.08
C LYS A 42 -0.56 14.05 -6.36
N ALA A 43 -1.45 15.01 -6.58
CA ALA A 43 -1.43 16.28 -5.86
C ALA A 43 -1.70 16.06 -4.36
N TYR A 44 -2.71 15.26 -4.00
CA TYR A 44 -2.96 14.91 -2.61
C TYR A 44 -1.80 14.16 -1.96
N LEU A 45 -1.13 13.24 -2.66
CA LEU A 45 0.05 12.56 -2.12
C LEU A 45 1.18 13.53 -1.73
N LYS A 46 1.34 14.66 -2.44
CA LYS A 46 2.34 15.67 -2.08
C LYS A 46 1.98 16.38 -0.78
N GLU A 47 0.71 16.71 -0.58
CA GLU A 47 0.23 17.32 0.65
C GLU A 47 0.31 16.34 1.84
N MET A 48 0.12 15.05 1.57
CA MET A 48 0.21 13.99 2.57
C MET A 48 1.66 13.51 2.85
N ALA A 49 2.66 14.06 2.18
CA ALA A 49 4.03 13.50 2.15
C ALA A 49 4.60 13.19 3.55
N LYS A 50 4.34 14.06 4.54
CA LYS A 50 4.81 13.87 5.91
C LYS A 50 4.19 12.64 6.61
N ALA A 51 2.89 12.40 6.40
CA ALA A 51 2.23 11.20 6.93
C ALA A 51 2.71 9.95 6.19
N LEU A 52 2.84 10.03 4.86
CA LEU A 52 3.30 8.91 4.05
C LEU A 52 4.74 8.50 4.40
N GLU A 53 5.64 9.45 4.60
CA GLU A 53 7.01 9.16 5.02
C GLU A 53 7.06 8.44 6.37
N HIS A 54 6.32 8.94 7.37
CA HIS A 54 6.20 8.27 8.67
C HIS A 54 5.60 6.86 8.54
N HIS A 55 4.57 6.73 7.70
CA HIS A 55 3.88 5.47 7.44
C HIS A 55 4.80 4.43 6.82
N TYR A 56 5.56 4.80 5.79
CA TYR A 56 6.49 3.89 5.13
C TYR A 56 7.65 3.48 6.05
N GLN A 57 8.13 4.38 6.89
CA GLN A 57 9.17 4.06 7.88
C GLN A 57 8.67 3.10 8.96
N ALA A 58 7.41 3.21 9.39
CA ALA A 58 6.84 2.35 10.42
C ALA A 58 6.37 0.99 9.88
N ASN A 59 5.92 0.92 8.63
CA ASN A 59 5.21 -0.25 8.08
C ASN A 59 5.99 -0.94 6.98
N ARG A 60 6.52 -2.11 7.31
CA ARG A 60 7.39 -2.92 6.45
C ARG A 60 6.71 -3.50 5.21
N HIS A 61 5.38 -3.53 5.13
CA HIS A 61 4.69 -4.03 3.94
C HIS A 61 4.71 -3.03 2.77
N HIS A 62 5.30 -1.83 2.94
CA HIS A 62 5.53 -0.90 1.84
C HIS A 62 6.91 -1.08 1.21
N PRO A 63 7.03 -1.13 -0.14
CA PRO A 63 8.32 -1.11 -0.82
C PRO A 63 9.21 0.06 -0.37
N GLU A 64 8.61 1.23 -0.13
CA GLU A 64 9.28 2.45 0.33
C GLU A 64 9.97 2.31 1.69
N HIS A 65 9.62 1.30 2.50
CA HIS A 65 10.30 1.00 3.75
C HIS A 65 11.76 0.55 3.51
N PHE A 66 12.04 -0.07 2.38
CA PHE A 66 13.34 -0.70 2.11
C PHE A 66 14.17 0.10 1.12
N GLU A 67 15.46 0.22 1.40
CA GLU A 67 16.43 0.81 0.45
C GLU A 67 16.47 0.05 -0.90
N ASN A 68 16.24 -1.27 -0.89
CA ASN A 68 16.20 -2.11 -2.09
C ASN A 68 14.76 -2.35 -2.62
N GLY A 69 13.79 -1.53 -2.19
CA GLY A 69 12.39 -1.63 -2.58
C GLY A 69 11.79 -3.01 -2.32
N ILE A 70 10.98 -3.50 -3.26
CA ILE A 70 10.36 -4.83 -3.20
C ILE A 70 11.39 -5.96 -3.01
N ARG A 71 12.64 -5.80 -3.46
CA ARG A 71 13.68 -6.83 -3.28
C ARG A 71 14.20 -6.93 -1.85
N GLY A 72 13.85 -5.98 -0.97
CA GLY A 72 14.11 -6.04 0.47
C GLY A 72 13.03 -6.78 1.26
N MET A 73 11.87 -7.04 0.64
CA MET A 73 10.71 -7.64 1.29
C MET A 73 10.87 -9.15 1.46
N ASN A 74 10.30 -9.69 2.53
CA ASN A 74 10.09 -11.14 2.66
C ASN A 74 8.66 -11.53 2.23
N LEU A 75 8.35 -12.83 2.29
CA LEU A 75 7.06 -13.34 1.86
C LEU A 75 5.87 -12.75 2.63
N VAL A 76 6.02 -12.48 3.92
CA VAL A 76 4.94 -11.94 4.75
C VAL A 76 4.69 -10.48 4.42
N ASP A 77 5.75 -9.69 4.22
CA ASP A 77 5.63 -8.31 3.74
C ASP A 77 4.88 -8.26 2.40
N LEU A 78 5.19 -9.17 1.47
CA LEU A 78 4.52 -9.25 0.16
C LEU A 78 3.03 -9.60 0.28
N VAL A 79 2.67 -10.49 1.20
CA VAL A 79 1.28 -10.86 1.47
C VAL A 79 0.52 -9.68 2.08
N GLU A 80 1.10 -9.01 3.08
CA GLU A 80 0.49 -7.82 3.69
C GLU A 80 0.34 -6.68 2.68
N MET A 81 1.36 -6.43 1.85
CA MET A 81 1.33 -5.43 0.78
C MET A 81 0.19 -5.69 -0.20
N PHE A 82 0.02 -6.96 -0.62
CA PHE A 82 -1.06 -7.33 -1.51
C PHE A 82 -2.43 -7.08 -0.87
N CYS A 83 -2.60 -7.44 0.41
CA CYS A 83 -3.83 -7.18 1.16
C CYS A 83 -4.11 -5.68 1.31
N ASP A 84 -3.09 -4.86 1.58
CA ASP A 84 -3.24 -3.40 1.66
C ASP A 84 -3.68 -2.81 0.31
N TRP A 85 -3.02 -3.19 -0.79
CA TRP A 85 -3.39 -2.74 -2.13
C TRP A 85 -4.80 -3.18 -2.53
N TRP A 86 -5.19 -4.40 -2.19
CA TRP A 86 -6.54 -4.90 -2.41
C TRP A 86 -7.56 -4.08 -1.60
N ALA A 87 -7.30 -3.86 -0.31
CA ALA A 87 -8.15 -3.05 0.55
C ALA A 87 -8.24 -1.59 0.06
N ALA A 88 -7.15 -1.02 -0.45
CA ALA A 88 -7.14 0.30 -1.07
C ALA A 88 -8.03 0.33 -2.31
N SER A 89 -7.95 -0.67 -3.19
CA SER A 89 -8.81 -0.75 -4.38
C SER A 89 -10.31 -0.78 -4.02
N MET A 90 -10.71 -1.41 -2.92
CA MET A 90 -12.10 -1.42 -2.46
C MET A 90 -12.61 -0.05 -1.94
N ARG A 91 -11.70 0.89 -1.64
CA ARG A 91 -12.05 2.21 -1.09
C ARG A 91 -12.23 3.29 -2.17
N HIS A 92 -11.78 3.04 -3.39
CA HIS A 92 -11.96 3.95 -4.53
C HIS A 92 -13.22 3.60 -5.33
N ASN A 93 -13.92 4.61 -5.85
CA ASN A 93 -15.15 4.39 -6.63
C ASN A 93 -14.91 3.59 -7.92
N ASP A 94 -13.71 3.68 -8.50
CA ASP A 94 -13.27 3.00 -9.72
C ASP A 94 -12.08 2.06 -9.47
N GLY A 95 -11.89 1.62 -8.22
CA GLY A 95 -10.72 0.84 -7.84
C GLY A 95 -10.71 -0.55 -8.47
N ASP A 96 -9.55 -0.94 -8.98
CA ASP A 96 -9.31 -2.25 -9.59
C ASP A 96 -7.91 -2.74 -9.20
N ILE A 97 -7.84 -3.83 -8.44
CA ILE A 97 -6.58 -4.42 -7.99
C ILE A 97 -5.69 -4.85 -9.17
N ARG A 98 -6.26 -5.31 -10.30
CA ARG A 98 -5.46 -5.69 -11.48
C ARG A 98 -4.76 -4.49 -12.07
N ARG A 99 -5.48 -3.37 -12.21
CA ARG A 99 -4.91 -2.09 -12.63
C ARG A 99 -3.88 -1.58 -11.62
N SER A 100 -4.13 -1.72 -10.33
CA SER A 100 -3.17 -1.35 -9.28
C SER A 100 -1.87 -2.14 -9.40
N ILE A 101 -1.93 -3.45 -9.65
CA ILE A 101 -0.74 -4.29 -9.88
C ILE A 101 0.05 -3.74 -11.08
N GLU A 102 -0.59 -3.46 -12.21
CA GLU A 102 0.09 -2.90 -13.39
C GLU A 102 0.78 -1.56 -13.10
N ILE A 103 0.07 -0.61 -12.50
CA ILE A 103 0.62 0.70 -12.12
C ILE A 103 1.78 0.53 -11.14
N ASN A 104 1.65 -0.38 -10.18
CA ASN A 104 2.67 -0.63 -9.17
C ASN A 104 3.89 -1.34 -9.74
N GLN A 105 3.75 -2.12 -10.82
CA GLN A 105 4.89 -2.72 -11.52
C GLN A 105 5.80 -1.61 -12.08
N ASP A 106 5.20 -0.62 -12.75
CA ASP A 106 5.95 0.53 -13.27
C ASP A 106 6.55 1.37 -12.12
N ARG A 107 5.80 1.56 -11.03
CA ARG A 107 6.23 2.36 -9.87
C ARG A 107 7.38 1.71 -9.10
N PHE A 108 7.34 0.40 -8.87
CA PHE A 108 8.26 -0.31 -7.98
C PHE A 108 9.25 -1.24 -8.70
N GLY A 109 9.12 -1.42 -10.01
CA GLY A 109 10.09 -2.12 -10.85
C GLY A 109 10.23 -3.61 -10.57
N TYR A 110 9.16 -4.29 -10.13
CA TYR A 110 9.20 -5.73 -9.90
C TYR A 110 9.00 -6.56 -11.18
N SER A 111 9.47 -7.82 -11.14
CA SER A 111 9.52 -8.69 -12.32
C SER A 111 8.14 -9.15 -12.81
N ASP A 112 8.08 -9.58 -14.07
CA ASP A 112 6.89 -10.21 -14.64
C ASP A 112 6.48 -11.48 -13.89
N ASP A 113 7.45 -12.22 -13.34
CA ASP A 113 7.17 -13.39 -12.49
C ASP A 113 6.40 -12.99 -11.23
N LEU A 114 6.83 -11.92 -10.53
CA LEU A 114 6.11 -11.45 -9.35
C LEU A 114 4.74 -10.90 -9.73
N LYS A 115 4.63 -10.17 -10.85
CA LYS A 115 3.33 -9.72 -11.37
C LYS A 115 2.38 -10.89 -11.62
N ALA A 116 2.85 -11.97 -12.26
CA ALA A 116 2.04 -13.16 -12.52
C ALA A 116 1.56 -13.81 -11.21
N VAL A 117 2.42 -13.90 -10.20
CA VAL A 117 2.04 -14.38 -8.86
C VAL A 117 0.92 -13.51 -8.26
N LEU A 118 1.09 -12.18 -8.24
CA LEU A 118 0.06 -11.27 -7.70
C LEU A 118 -1.26 -11.37 -8.47
N MET A 119 -1.20 -11.45 -9.81
CA MET A 119 -2.40 -11.61 -10.66
C MET A 119 -3.12 -12.93 -10.42
N ASN A 120 -2.39 -14.03 -10.20
CA ASN A 120 -2.97 -15.32 -9.83
C ASN A 120 -3.64 -15.23 -8.46
N THR A 121 -3.05 -14.51 -7.50
CA THR A 121 -3.63 -14.32 -6.16
C THR A 121 -4.97 -13.57 -6.21
N VAL A 122 -5.15 -12.62 -7.14
CA VAL A 122 -6.42 -11.88 -7.32
C VAL A 122 -7.63 -12.80 -7.57
N SER A 123 -7.44 -14.00 -8.15
CA SER A 123 -8.56 -14.92 -8.40
C SER A 123 -9.17 -15.49 -7.11
N LEU A 124 -8.45 -15.42 -5.97
CA LEU A 124 -8.95 -15.91 -4.68
C LEU A 124 -9.96 -14.96 -4.01
N PHE A 125 -9.96 -13.68 -4.41
CA PHE A 125 -10.77 -12.63 -3.77
C PHE A 125 -12.03 -12.26 -4.56
N ASN A 126 -12.17 -12.76 -5.80
CA ASN A 126 -13.29 -12.46 -6.70
C ASN A 126 -14.31 -13.61 -6.78
N MET A 127 -14.67 -14.20 -5.63
CA MET A 127 -15.75 -15.19 -5.56
C MET A 127 -17.12 -14.51 -5.50
#